data_AF-A0A5C6CS38-F1
#
_entry.id   AF-A0A5C6CS38-F1
#
_cell.length_a   1.000
_cell.length_b   1.000
_cell.length_c   1.000
_cell.angle_alpha   90.00
_cell.angle_beta   90.00
_cell.angle_gamma   90.00
#
_symmetry.space_group_name_H-M   'P 1'
#
loop_
_entity.id
_entity.type
_entity.pdbx_description
1 polymer ?
#
loop_
_entity_poly.entity_id
_entity_poly.type
_entity_poly.pdbx_seq_one_letter_code
_entity_poly.pdbx_strand_id
1 'polypeptide(L)'
;MKLLGILSIALSLIVTASGVQAQCTHCQGASPCQLYVAAYCTNVHWPRYYVPPARNAVNSAYAVMINNGWRRQCLLGDYHFEPGTNQLTNAGKLKAKWILTQAPQEQRTVYVQRGEDQSATASRIAAVHSWAANQSSVAEPIMVNDTHLVSEGHPAGAVDNMFVGFQSNQPAPMLPAASGSSSAVSSQ
;
A
#
# COMPACT_ATOMS: atom_id res chain seq x y z
N MET A 1 -30.19 -33.79 57.04
CA MET A 1 -31.12 -33.14 58.00
C MET A 1 -30.36 -32.05 58.74
N LYS A 2 -31.01 -30.88 58.91
CA LYS A 2 -30.58 -29.63 59.58
C LYS A 2 -29.72 -28.71 58.71
N LEU A 3 -30.27 -27.82 57.87
CA LEU A 3 -31.03 -26.57 58.11
C LEU A 3 -30.23 -25.46 58.85
N LEU A 4 -30.22 -24.30 58.18
CA LEU A 4 -30.25 -22.91 58.67
C LEU A 4 -28.93 -22.23 59.07
N GLY A 5 -28.68 -21.10 58.40
CA GLY A 5 -27.65 -20.12 58.78
C GLY A 5 -27.48 -19.01 57.75
N ILE A 6 -28.56 -18.30 57.42
CA ILE A 6 -28.54 -17.09 56.58
C ILE A 6 -27.78 -16.00 57.34
N LEU A 7 -26.70 -15.47 56.75
CA LEU A 7 -26.16 -14.16 57.12
C LEU A 7 -25.95 -13.33 55.84
N SER A 8 -26.93 -12.49 55.54
CA SER A 8 -26.85 -11.45 54.51
C SER A 8 -25.74 -10.47 54.86
N ILE A 9 -24.72 -10.38 54.00
CA ILE A 9 -23.80 -9.24 53.98
C ILE A 9 -24.09 -8.48 52.68
N ALA A 10 -24.84 -7.39 52.84
CA ALA A 10 -25.04 -6.40 51.80
C ALA A 10 -23.70 -5.68 51.56
N LEU A 11 -22.96 -6.11 50.53
CA LEU A 11 -21.77 -5.39 50.07
C LEU A 11 -22.22 -4.30 49.11
N SER A 12 -22.33 -3.09 49.66
CA SER A 12 -22.60 -1.85 48.94
C SER A 12 -21.62 -1.64 47.78
N LEU A 13 -22.16 -1.60 46.56
CA LEU A 13 -21.44 -1.25 45.34
C LEU A 13 -21.17 0.26 45.34
N ILE A 14 -20.01 0.68 45.85
CA ILE A 14 -19.55 2.06 45.71
C ILE A 14 -19.08 2.22 44.26
N VAL A 15 -19.91 2.81 43.41
CA VAL A 15 -19.51 3.31 42.10
C VAL A 15 -18.61 4.51 42.33
N THR A 16 -17.30 4.29 42.43
CA THR A 16 -16.34 5.37 42.28
C THR A 16 -16.35 5.76 40.81
N ALA A 17 -17.03 6.87 40.48
CA ALA A 17 -16.83 7.56 39.22
C ALA A 17 -15.40 8.09 39.19
N SER A 18 -14.45 7.29 38.73
CA SER A 18 -13.14 7.78 38.33
C SER A 18 -13.36 8.65 37.09
N GLY A 19 -13.54 9.96 37.31
CA GLY A 19 -13.40 10.93 36.26
C GLY A 19 -12.00 10.75 35.68
N VAL A 20 -11.92 10.23 34.45
CA VAL A 20 -10.68 10.19 33.70
C VAL A 20 -10.37 11.65 33.34
N GLN A 21 -9.75 12.36 34.28
CA GLN A 21 -8.98 13.53 33.90
C GLN A 21 -7.89 13.01 32.97
N ALA A 22 -7.82 13.57 31.77
CA ALA A 22 -6.68 13.40 30.88
C ALA A 22 -5.45 13.99 31.58
N GLN A 23 -4.91 13.26 32.56
CA GLN A 23 -3.66 13.58 33.21
C GLN A 23 -2.57 13.26 32.19
N CYS A 24 -2.03 14.32 31.59
CA CYS A 24 -0.75 14.22 30.90
C CYS A 24 0.25 13.67 31.93
N THR A 25 0.71 12.44 31.71
CA THR A 25 1.69 11.74 32.58
C THR A 25 3.01 12.51 32.73
N HIS A 26 3.24 13.54 31.89
CA HIS A 26 4.39 14.43 31.96
C HIS A 26 4.20 15.65 32.90
N CYS A 27 2.99 15.88 33.41
CA CYS A 27 2.66 17.07 34.22
C CYS A 27 2.55 16.79 35.72
N GLN A 28 2.74 15.54 36.18
CA GLN A 28 2.66 15.22 37.59
C GLN A 28 3.91 15.75 38.33
N GLY A 29 3.81 16.94 38.91
CA GLY A 29 4.83 17.55 39.78
C GLY A 29 5.53 18.80 39.25
N ALA A 30 5.22 19.25 38.02
CA ALA A 30 5.78 20.49 37.48
C ALA A 30 4.95 21.71 37.92
N SER A 31 5.60 22.78 38.38
CA SER A 31 4.91 24.03 38.68
C SER A 31 4.41 24.72 37.40
N PRO A 32 3.35 25.54 37.46
CA PRO A 32 2.88 26.30 36.29
C PRO A 32 3.97 27.16 35.64
N CYS A 33 4.90 27.68 36.45
CA CYS A 33 6.05 28.44 35.97
C CYS A 33 7.01 27.56 35.15
N GLN A 34 7.29 26.33 35.58
CA GLN A 34 8.12 25.39 34.83
C GLN A 34 7.47 25.00 33.49
N LEU A 35 6.15 24.78 33.47
CA LEU A 35 5.41 24.51 32.24
C LEU A 35 5.44 25.71 31.29
N TYR A 36 5.27 26.94 31.80
CA TYR A 36 5.36 28.16 31.01
C TYR A 36 6.75 28.36 30.39
N VAL A 37 7.81 28.20 31.18
CA VAL A 37 9.20 28.33 30.70
C VAL A 37 9.50 27.28 29.65
N ALA A 38 9.10 26.02 29.88
CA ALA A 38 9.28 24.95 28.90
C ALA A 38 8.55 25.25 27.58
N ALA A 39 7.29 25.71 27.64
CA ALA A 39 6.52 26.11 26.46
C ALA A 39 7.15 27.32 25.74
N TYR A 40 7.62 28.32 26.49
CA TYR A 40 8.31 29.48 25.93
C TYR A 40 9.60 29.09 25.20
N CYS A 41 10.49 28.32 25.85
CA CYS A 41 11.73 27.84 25.23
C CYS A 41 11.45 26.99 23.99
N THR A 42 10.41 26.17 24.03
CA THR A 42 9.96 25.36 22.89
C THR A 42 9.48 26.23 21.73
N ASN A 43 8.66 27.24 22.01
CA ASN A 43 8.15 28.18 21.01
C ASN A 43 9.26 29.05 20.40
N VAL A 44 10.28 29.44 21.18
CA VAL A 44 11.44 30.21 20.68
C VAL A 44 12.19 29.45 19.60
N HIS A 45 12.18 28.12 19.64
CA HIS A 45 12.84 27.30 18.64
C HIS A 45 11.90 26.73 17.57
N TRP A 46 10.64 27.15 17.57
CA TRP A 46 9.70 26.85 16.49
C TRP A 46 10.09 27.63 15.22
N PRO A 47 10.06 27.02 14.02
CA PRO A 47 9.67 25.63 13.71
C PRO A 47 10.87 24.66 13.65
N ARG A 48 12.10 25.11 13.88
CA ARG A 48 13.35 24.39 13.53
C ARG A 48 13.44 22.98 14.10
N TYR A 49 13.04 22.76 15.35
CA TYR A 49 13.09 21.43 15.97
C TYR A 49 12.02 20.47 15.46
N TYR A 50 10.90 20.98 14.98
CA TYR A 50 9.76 20.17 14.53
C TYR A 50 9.87 19.75 13.08
N VAL A 51 10.60 20.51 12.26
CA VAL A 51 10.74 20.23 10.83
C VAL A 51 11.45 18.90 10.54
N PRO A 52 12.62 18.57 11.13
CA PRO A 52 13.28 17.28 10.88
C PRO A 52 12.43 16.04 11.21
N PRO A 53 11.81 15.91 12.41
CA PRO A 53 10.98 14.73 12.71
C PRO A 53 9.73 14.66 11.84
N ALA A 54 9.10 15.81 11.51
CA ALA A 54 7.97 15.83 10.59
C ALA A 54 8.37 15.34 9.19
N ARG A 55 9.52 15.79 8.67
CA ARG A 55 10.07 15.30 7.38
C ARG A 55 10.37 13.81 7.43
N ASN A 56 10.96 13.32 8.51
CA ASN A 56 11.25 11.89 8.66
C ASN A 56 9.96 11.06 8.68
N ALA A 57 8.94 11.50 9.43
CA ALA A 57 7.65 10.82 9.46
C ALA A 57 7.03 10.72 8.06
N VAL A 58 7.03 11.81 7.29
CA VAL A 58 6.54 11.81 5.91
C VAL A 58 7.38 10.90 5.01
N ASN A 59 8.70 11.02 5.06
CA ASN A 59 9.61 10.21 4.23
C ASN A 59 9.51 8.71 4.54
N SER A 60 9.33 8.34 5.81
CA SER A 60 9.17 6.94 6.22
C SER A 60 7.89 6.31 5.64
N ALA A 61 6.80 7.07 5.56
CA ALA A 61 5.57 6.61 4.93
C ALA A 61 5.78 6.37 3.43
N TYR A 62 6.43 7.30 2.74
CA TYR A 62 6.78 7.13 1.33
C TYR A 62 7.73 5.95 1.08
N ALA A 63 8.70 5.71 1.96
CA ALA A 63 9.59 4.56 1.84
C ALA A 63 8.81 3.23 1.85
N VAL A 64 7.80 3.11 2.72
CA VAL A 64 6.90 1.92 2.74
C VAL A 64 6.09 1.82 1.44
N MET A 65 5.55 2.93 0.95
CA MET A 65 4.79 2.95 -0.31
C MET A 65 5.66 2.54 -1.51
N ILE A 66 6.88 3.05 -1.59
CA ILE A 66 7.85 2.72 -2.64
C ILE A 66 8.19 1.22 -2.61
N ASN A 67 8.49 0.68 -1.43
CA ASN A 67 8.76 -0.74 -1.27
C ASN A 67 7.56 -1.61 -1.68
N ASN A 68 6.35 -1.22 -1.29
CA ASN A 68 5.14 -1.94 -1.72
C ASN A 68 4.90 -1.84 -3.23
N GLY A 69 5.22 -0.69 -3.84
CA GLY A 69 5.19 -0.49 -5.29
C GLY A 69 6.15 -1.44 -6.00
N TRP A 70 7.39 -1.55 -5.52
CA TRP A 70 8.37 -2.51 -6.05
C TRP A 70 7.94 -3.96 -5.89
N ARG A 71 7.38 -4.32 -4.74
CA ARG A 71 6.83 -5.67 -4.51
C ARG A 71 5.74 -6.02 -5.52
N ARG A 72 4.84 -5.07 -5.83
CA ARG A 72 3.80 -5.23 -6.85
C ARG A 72 4.39 -5.30 -8.27
N GLN A 73 5.36 -4.46 -8.59
CA GLN A 73 6.01 -4.46 -9.91
C GLN A 73 6.73 -5.79 -10.18
N CYS A 74 7.36 -6.35 -9.15
CA CYS A 74 8.09 -7.62 -9.21
C CYS A 74 7.21 -8.86 -8.93
N LEU A 75 5.88 -8.69 -8.91
CA LEU A 75 4.91 -9.77 -8.67
C LEU A 75 4.57 -10.52 -9.97
N LEU A 76 4.68 -11.85 -9.92
CA LEU A 76 4.12 -12.78 -10.91
C LEU A 76 2.74 -13.24 -10.43
N GLY A 77 1.69 -12.65 -11.02
CA GLY A 77 0.30 -13.07 -10.85
C GLY A 77 -0.09 -14.27 -11.72
N ASP A 78 -1.36 -14.68 -11.64
CA ASP A 78 -1.88 -15.91 -12.27
C ASP A 78 -1.67 -15.98 -13.79
N TYR A 79 -1.80 -14.87 -14.51
CA TYR A 79 -1.61 -14.82 -15.97
C TYR A 79 -0.17 -15.08 -16.44
N HIS A 80 0.81 -15.09 -15.52
CA HIS A 80 2.18 -15.50 -15.82
C HIS A 80 2.39 -17.01 -15.75
N PHE A 81 1.38 -17.75 -15.31
CA PHE A 81 1.41 -19.20 -15.17
C PHE A 81 0.36 -19.83 -16.07
N GLU A 82 0.70 -20.97 -16.65
CA GLU A 82 -0.22 -21.74 -17.47
C GLU A 82 -1.23 -22.46 -16.55
N PRO A 83 -2.55 -22.31 -16.77
CA PRO A 83 -3.56 -23.00 -15.99
C PRO A 83 -3.37 -24.52 -16.01
N GLY A 84 -3.57 -25.17 -14.86
CA GLY A 84 -3.42 -26.62 -14.68
C GLY A 84 -1.98 -27.12 -14.52
N THR A 85 -0.99 -26.55 -15.22
CA THR A 85 0.42 -27.00 -15.13
C THR A 85 1.28 -26.18 -14.17
N ASN A 86 0.87 -24.94 -13.84
CA ASN A 86 1.65 -24.00 -13.03
C ASN A 86 3.06 -23.69 -13.60
N GLN A 87 3.30 -23.96 -14.89
CA GLN A 87 4.54 -23.60 -15.56
C GLN A 87 4.55 -22.13 -15.98
N LEU A 88 5.74 -21.55 -16.10
CA LEU A 88 5.91 -20.16 -16.54
C LEU A 88 5.50 -19.98 -18.01
N THR A 89 4.56 -19.08 -18.27
CA THR A 89 4.22 -18.64 -19.63
C THR A 89 5.34 -17.77 -20.22
N ASN A 90 5.28 -17.47 -21.52
CA ASN A 90 6.26 -16.56 -22.14
C ASN A 90 6.22 -15.16 -21.49
N ALA A 91 5.02 -14.65 -21.17
CA ALA A 91 4.87 -13.39 -20.44
C ALA A 91 5.53 -13.45 -19.05
N GLY A 92 5.36 -14.56 -18.33
CA GLY A 92 6.03 -14.80 -17.04
C GLY A 92 7.55 -14.79 -17.15
N LYS A 93 8.10 -15.45 -18.17
CA LYS A 93 9.55 -15.50 -18.43
C LYS A 93 10.11 -14.12 -18.74
N LEU A 94 9.43 -13.34 -19.59
CA LEU A 94 9.86 -11.98 -19.93
C LEU A 94 9.84 -11.07 -18.70
N LYS A 95 8.80 -11.14 -17.86
CA LYS A 95 8.73 -10.35 -16.64
C LYS A 95 9.82 -10.75 -15.64
N ALA A 96 10.01 -12.04 -15.40
CA ALA A 96 11.08 -12.55 -14.54
C ALA A 96 12.47 -12.14 -15.06
N LYS A 97 12.71 -12.19 -16.38
CA LYS A 97 13.95 -11.70 -17.01
C LYS A 97 14.19 -10.22 -16.73
N TRP A 98 13.15 -9.40 -16.86
CA TRP A 98 13.24 -7.97 -16.58
C TRP A 98 13.57 -7.70 -15.11
N ILE A 99 12.95 -8.42 -14.16
CA ILE A 99 13.25 -8.28 -12.73
C ILE A 99 14.72 -8.61 -12.46
N LEU A 100 15.22 -9.71 -13.01
CA LEU A 100 16.59 -10.16 -12.75
C LEU A 100 17.67 -9.30 -13.41
N THR A 101 17.36 -8.63 -14.53
CA THR A 101 18.38 -7.90 -15.32
C THR A 101 18.27 -6.39 -15.22
N GLN A 102 17.06 -5.84 -15.21
CA GLN A 102 16.80 -4.40 -15.31
C GLN A 102 16.41 -3.75 -13.98
N ALA A 103 15.83 -4.51 -13.03
CA ALA A 103 15.47 -3.92 -11.74
C ALA A 103 16.73 -3.52 -10.94
N PRO A 104 16.65 -2.47 -10.09
CA PRO A 104 17.71 -2.11 -9.16
C PRO A 104 18.11 -3.30 -8.29
N GLN A 105 19.41 -3.46 -7.98
CA GLN A 105 19.94 -4.65 -7.29
C GLN A 105 19.18 -4.99 -5.99
N GLU A 106 18.86 -3.97 -5.18
CA GLU A 106 18.12 -4.11 -3.92
C GLU A 106 16.67 -4.61 -4.10
N GLN A 107 16.11 -4.52 -5.32
CA GLN A 107 14.72 -4.86 -5.64
C GLN A 107 14.62 -6.08 -6.57
N ARG A 108 15.71 -6.82 -6.81
CA ARG A 108 15.74 -8.05 -7.65
C ARG A 108 15.18 -9.29 -6.93
N THR A 109 14.08 -9.12 -6.21
CA THR A 109 13.34 -10.24 -5.61
C THR A 109 12.11 -10.52 -6.45
N VAL A 110 11.98 -11.76 -6.92
CA VAL A 110 10.78 -12.18 -7.65
C VAL A 110 9.71 -12.57 -6.63
N TYR A 111 8.54 -11.96 -6.72
CA TYR A 111 7.41 -12.31 -5.87
C TYR A 111 6.42 -13.16 -6.65
N VAL A 112 5.93 -14.23 -6.04
CA VAL A 112 4.94 -15.13 -6.65
C VAL A 112 3.61 -14.97 -5.91
N GLN A 113 2.54 -14.75 -6.65
CA GLN A 113 1.19 -14.78 -6.10
C GLN A 113 0.82 -16.22 -5.72
N ARG A 114 0.35 -16.41 -4.49
CA ARG A 114 -0.15 -17.71 -4.02
C ARG A 114 -1.31 -18.19 -4.89
N GLY A 115 -1.27 -19.47 -5.27
CA GLY A 115 -2.39 -20.15 -5.92
C GLY A 115 -3.46 -20.57 -4.92
N GLU A 116 -4.47 -21.26 -5.41
CA GLU A 116 -5.58 -21.81 -4.58
C GLU A 116 -5.05 -22.77 -3.51
N ASP A 117 -4.07 -23.59 -3.87
CA ASP A 117 -3.43 -24.56 -2.97
C ASP A 117 -1.96 -24.27 -2.71
N GLN A 118 -1.47 -24.76 -1.56
CA GLN A 118 -0.04 -24.71 -1.23
C GLN A 118 0.83 -25.50 -2.21
N SER A 119 0.31 -26.63 -2.73
CA SER A 119 0.98 -27.43 -3.76
C SER A 119 1.19 -26.64 -5.06
N ALA A 120 0.15 -25.94 -5.52
CA ALA A 120 0.23 -25.07 -6.68
C ALA A 120 1.24 -23.93 -6.47
N THR A 121 1.22 -23.31 -5.29
CA THR A 121 2.18 -22.26 -4.92
C THR A 121 3.63 -22.76 -4.95
N ALA A 122 3.90 -23.93 -4.35
CA ALA A 122 5.23 -24.54 -4.37
C ALA A 122 5.68 -24.88 -5.79
N SER A 123 4.78 -25.41 -6.63
CA SER A 123 5.06 -25.68 -8.04
C SER A 123 5.42 -24.41 -8.82
N ARG A 124 4.69 -23.31 -8.60
CA ARG A 124 4.98 -22.01 -9.23
C ARG A 124 6.36 -21.48 -8.82
N ILE A 125 6.69 -21.54 -7.53
CA ILE A 125 8.00 -21.12 -7.00
C ILE A 125 9.12 -21.96 -7.60
N ALA A 126 8.95 -23.28 -7.66
CA ALA A 126 9.92 -24.20 -8.26
C ALA A 126 10.12 -23.92 -9.77
N ALA A 127 9.04 -23.65 -10.50
CA ALA A 127 9.10 -23.29 -11.92
C ALA A 127 9.86 -21.97 -12.15
N VAL A 128 9.64 -20.96 -11.30
CA VAL A 128 10.40 -19.69 -11.36
C VAL A 128 11.88 -19.93 -11.05
N HIS A 129 12.18 -20.63 -9.96
CA HIS A 129 13.57 -20.91 -9.56
C HIS A 129 14.35 -21.67 -10.62
N SER A 130 13.77 -22.75 -11.16
CA SER A 130 14.40 -23.56 -12.20
C SER A 130 14.66 -22.77 -13.48
N TRP A 131 13.71 -21.92 -13.91
CA TRP A 131 13.90 -21.06 -15.06
C TRP A 131 14.95 -19.97 -14.79
N ALA A 132 14.89 -19.33 -13.63
CA ALA A 132 15.78 -18.24 -13.26
C ALA A 132 17.24 -18.71 -13.09
N ALA A 133 17.45 -19.92 -12.57
CA ALA A 133 18.78 -20.52 -12.43
C ALA A 133 19.51 -20.63 -13.78
N ASN A 134 18.78 -20.86 -14.87
CA ASN A 134 19.35 -20.90 -16.22
C ASN A 134 19.62 -19.51 -16.81
N GLN A 135 19.06 -18.46 -16.21
CA GLN A 135 19.09 -17.10 -16.76
C GLN A 135 20.12 -16.20 -16.07
N SER A 136 20.50 -16.50 -14.83
CA SER A 136 21.51 -15.72 -14.12
C SER A 136 22.93 -16.09 -14.57
N SER A 137 23.67 -15.13 -15.11
CA SER A 137 25.13 -15.22 -15.29
C SER A 137 25.90 -14.83 -14.02
N VAL A 138 25.20 -14.32 -13.00
CA VAL A 138 25.77 -13.75 -11.78
C VAL A 138 25.56 -14.73 -10.63
N ALA A 139 26.62 -14.99 -9.85
CA ALA A 139 26.65 -15.93 -8.75
C ALA A 139 25.82 -15.52 -7.50
N GLU A 140 24.98 -14.48 -7.61
CA GLU A 140 24.09 -14.08 -6.52
C GLU A 140 22.89 -15.02 -6.42
N PRO A 141 22.49 -15.43 -5.20
CA PRO A 141 21.34 -16.29 -5.01
C PRO A 141 20.07 -15.56 -5.47
N ILE A 142 19.34 -16.17 -6.39
CA ILE A 142 18.06 -15.65 -6.87
C ILE A 142 17.03 -15.81 -5.76
N MET A 143 16.49 -14.68 -5.28
CA MET A 143 15.46 -14.66 -4.24
C MET A 143 14.07 -14.74 -4.89
N VAL A 144 13.36 -15.84 -4.62
CA VAL A 144 11.96 -16.01 -5.02
C VAL A 144 11.13 -16.23 -3.75
N ASN A 145 10.18 -15.33 -3.50
CA ASN A 145 9.32 -15.38 -2.32
C ASN A 145 7.85 -15.42 -2.74
N ASP A 146 7.02 -16.07 -1.95
CA ASP A 146 5.57 -16.00 -2.12
C ASP A 146 4.98 -14.77 -1.43
N THR A 147 3.82 -14.32 -1.91
CA THR A 147 3.11 -13.19 -1.32
C THR A 147 1.60 -13.38 -1.34
N HIS A 148 0.95 -12.74 -0.38
CA HIS A 148 -0.51 -12.58 -0.34
C HIS A 148 -1.01 -11.44 -1.24
N LEU A 149 -0.11 -10.78 -1.97
CA LEU A 149 -0.50 -9.72 -2.88
C LEU A 149 -1.16 -10.36 -4.10
N VAL A 150 -2.36 -9.91 -4.42
CA VAL A 150 -3.06 -10.29 -5.64
C VAL A 150 -2.62 -9.35 -6.75
N SER A 151 -2.36 -9.88 -7.94
CA SER A 151 -2.11 -9.03 -9.10
C SER A 151 -3.41 -8.31 -9.47
N GLU A 152 -3.48 -7.03 -9.11
CA GLU A 152 -4.52 -6.12 -9.59
C GLU A 152 -4.30 -5.88 -11.09
N GLY A 153 -5.32 -6.13 -11.91
CA GLY A 153 -5.23 -5.96 -13.36
C GLY A 153 -6.53 -6.35 -14.06
N HIS A 154 -6.65 -5.92 -15.30
CA HIS A 154 -7.75 -6.31 -16.18
C HIS A 154 -7.19 -7.18 -17.30
N PRO A 155 -7.87 -8.29 -17.67
CA PRO A 155 -7.41 -9.11 -18.77
C PRO A 155 -7.34 -8.25 -20.03
N ALA A 156 -6.30 -8.46 -20.84
CA ALA A 156 -6.04 -7.65 -22.03
C ALA A 156 -7.28 -7.56 -22.95
N GLY A 157 -8.04 -8.65 -23.09
CA GLY A 157 -9.27 -8.64 -23.88
C GLY A 157 -10.37 -7.73 -23.32
N ALA A 158 -10.51 -7.61 -22.00
CA ALA A 158 -11.48 -6.67 -21.41
C ALA A 158 -11.07 -5.21 -21.66
N VAL A 159 -9.77 -4.94 -21.55
CA VAL A 159 -9.19 -3.62 -21.83
C VAL A 159 -9.35 -3.26 -23.31
N ASP A 160 -9.03 -4.20 -24.21
CA ASP A 160 -9.18 -4.04 -25.66
C ASP A 160 -10.63 -3.76 -26.05
N ASN A 161 -11.57 -4.57 -25.54
CA ASN A 161 -13.00 -4.35 -25.76
C ASN A 161 -13.46 -2.95 -25.30
N MET A 162 -12.93 -2.45 -24.19
CA MET A 162 -13.24 -1.11 -23.70
C MET A 162 -12.70 -0.02 -24.63
N PHE A 163 -11.44 -0.13 -25.08
CA PHE A 163 -10.82 0.85 -25.98
C PHE A 163 -11.47 0.86 -27.36
N VAL A 164 -11.71 -0.32 -27.93
CA VAL A 164 -12.39 -0.48 -29.22
C VAL A 164 -13.81 0.06 -29.13
N GLY A 165 -14.55 -0.27 -28.06
CA GLY A 165 -15.90 0.23 -27.84
C GLY A 165 -15.94 1.75 -27.69
N PHE A 166 -14.98 2.34 -26.98
CA PHE A 166 -14.86 3.79 -26.82
C PHE A 166 -14.57 4.50 -28.14
N GLN A 167 -13.62 4.01 -28.93
CA GLN A 167 -13.33 4.59 -30.26
C GLN A 167 -14.53 4.48 -31.21
N SER A 168 -15.20 3.33 -31.18
CA SER A 168 -16.36 3.07 -32.06
C SER A 168 -17.57 3.95 -31.73
N ASN A 169 -17.68 4.39 -30.48
CA ASN A 169 -18.83 5.16 -29.97
C ASN A 169 -18.47 6.62 -29.63
N GLN A 170 -17.31 7.12 -30.07
CA GLN A 170 -16.94 8.52 -29.86
C GLN A 170 -17.85 9.44 -30.71
N PRO A 171 -18.59 10.39 -30.10
CA PRO A 171 -19.29 11.39 -30.87
C PRO A 171 -18.28 12.28 -31.59
N ALA A 172 -18.63 12.76 -32.78
CA ALA A 172 -17.78 13.69 -33.51
C ALA A 172 -17.47 14.93 -32.64
N PRO A 173 -16.21 15.38 -32.56
CA PRO A 173 -15.84 16.53 -31.75
C PRO A 173 -16.52 17.78 -32.33
N MET A 174 -17.35 18.45 -31.52
CA MET A 174 -18.00 19.71 -31.90
C MET A 174 -17.45 20.85 -31.06
N LEU A 175 -17.14 21.97 -31.72
CA LEU A 175 -16.87 23.23 -31.03
C LEU A 175 -18.20 23.82 -30.53
N PRO A 176 -18.23 24.47 -29.35
CA PRO A 176 -19.41 25.23 -28.92
C PRO A 176 -19.70 26.33 -29.94
N ALA A 177 -20.99 26.60 -30.21
CA ALA A 177 -21.40 27.59 -31.18
C ALA A 177 -20.82 28.98 -30.82
N ALA A 178 -20.09 29.59 -31.77
CA ALA A 178 -19.54 30.92 -31.59
C ALA A 178 -20.69 31.93 -31.43
N SER A 179 -20.85 32.47 -30.23
CA SER A 179 -21.81 33.55 -29.94
C SER A 179 -21.22 34.89 -30.38
N GLY A 180 -21.05 35.07 -31.70
CA GLY A 180 -20.54 36.30 -32.30
C GLY A 180 -21.68 37.09 -32.93
N SER A 181 -22.29 38.01 -32.17
CA SER A 181 -23.23 39.00 -32.68
C SER A 181 -22.48 40.03 -33.56
N SER A 182 -22.40 39.76 -34.87
CA SER A 182 -21.88 40.71 -35.85
C SER A 182 -22.95 41.75 -36.21
N SER A 183 -23.02 42.83 -35.43
CA SER A 183 -23.64 44.08 -35.88
C SER A 183 -22.72 44.75 -36.89
N ALA A 184 -23.02 44.57 -38.17
CA ALA A 184 -22.35 45.28 -39.26
C ALA A 184 -22.80 46.76 -39.25
N VAL A 185 -21.91 47.67 -38.84
CA VAL A 185 -22.01 49.11 -39.10
C VAL A 185 -21.22 49.40 -40.38
N SER A 186 -21.91 49.79 -41.44
CA SER A 186 -21.33 50.39 -42.64
C SER A 186 -21.24 51.92 -42.43
N SER A 187 -20.03 52.47 -42.37
CA SER A 187 -19.79 53.92 -42.41
C SER A 187 -19.46 54.37 -43.82
N GLN A 188 -20.02 55.54 -44.16
CA GLN A 188 -19.90 56.31 -45.41
C GLN A 188 -18.46 56.65 -45.81
#